data_AF-X1UI22-F1
#
_entry.id   AF-X1UI22-F1
#
_cell.length_a   1.000
_cell.length_b   1.000
_cell.length_c   1.000
_cell.angle_alpha   90.00
_cell.angle_beta   90.00
_cell.angle_gamma   90.00
#
_symmetry.space_group_name_H-M   'P 1'
#
loop_
_entity.id
_entity.type
_entity.pdbx_description
1 polymer ?
#
loop_
_entity_poly.entity_id
_entity_poly.type
_entity_poly.pdbx_seq_one_letter_code
_entity_poly.pdbx_strand_id
1 'polypeptide(L)'
;FREEIYRGLKSAITGRKEETANPLGVQDEKEEFNFKWKLWEDPAGFSFEYPDEIEIDIHAEDESNYSFLTLTAKERKGKLDIICNDSQYADIDEWLKEDSLVKQGSGLETKVASVSGQRVALGNA
;
A
#
# COMPACT_ATOMS: atom_id res chain seq x y z
N PHE A 1 -17.43 34.31 -34.96
CA PHE A 1 -16.13 33.62 -35.15
C PHE A 1 -15.65 32.75 -33.98
N ARG A 2 -16.21 32.83 -32.75
CA ARG A 2 -15.90 31.87 -31.65
C ARG A 2 -16.95 30.75 -31.44
N GLU A 3 -18.05 30.75 -32.19
CA GLU A 3 -19.14 29.77 -32.01
C GLU A 3 -19.16 28.63 -33.05
N GLU A 4 -18.48 28.76 -34.18
CA GLU A 4 -18.38 27.68 -35.20
C GLU A 4 -17.34 26.61 -34.85
N ILE A 5 -16.35 26.92 -34.01
CA ILE A 5 -15.35 25.94 -33.54
C ILE A 5 -15.98 24.94 -32.57
N TYR A 6 -16.97 25.36 -31.76
CA TYR A 6 -17.60 24.49 -30.76
C TYR A 6 -18.60 23.46 -31.33
N ARG A 7 -19.16 23.70 -32.52
CA ARG A 7 -20.01 22.70 -33.20
C ARG A 7 -19.20 21.63 -33.94
N GLY A 8 -18.01 21.98 -34.45
CA GLY A 8 -17.11 21.03 -35.10
C GLY A 8 -16.51 19.99 -34.15
N LEU A 9 -16.22 20.36 -32.90
CA LEU A 9 -15.65 19.43 -31.91
C LEU A 9 -16.67 18.46 -31.30
N LYS A 10 -17.96 18.84 -31.19
CA LYS A 10 -18.99 17.94 -30.65
C LYS A 10 -19.42 16.85 -31.65
N SER A 11 -19.21 17.05 -32.94
CA SER A 11 -19.56 16.05 -33.97
C SER A 11 -18.49 14.98 -34.19
N ALA A 12 -17.24 15.19 -33.74
CA ALA A 12 -16.13 14.26 -33.96
C ALA A 12 -15.89 13.27 -32.81
N ILE A 13 -16.59 13.41 -31.67
CA ILE A 13 -16.48 12.50 -30.52
C ILE A 13 -17.61 11.44 -30.54
N THR A 14 -18.37 11.35 -31.64
CA THR A 14 -19.30 10.24 -31.88
C THR A 14 -18.72 9.32 -32.93
N GLY A 15 -18.08 8.23 -32.49
CA GLY A 15 -17.80 7.08 -33.34
C GLY A 15 -16.34 6.63 -33.39
N ARG A 16 -15.88 6.00 -32.31
CA ARG A 16 -15.10 4.75 -32.33
C ARG A 16 -15.04 4.24 -30.88
N LYS A 17 -15.92 3.31 -30.54
CA LYS A 17 -15.61 2.35 -29.47
C LYS A 17 -14.43 1.54 -30.00
N GLU A 18 -13.21 1.87 -29.56
CA GLU A 18 -12.17 0.86 -29.54
C GLU A 18 -12.57 -0.12 -28.45
N GLU A 19 -13.24 -1.20 -28.85
CA GLU A 19 -13.26 -2.42 -28.06
C GLU A 19 -11.79 -2.86 -27.91
N THR A 20 -11.19 -2.54 -26.78
CA THR A 20 -10.00 -3.22 -26.30
C THR A 20 -10.43 -4.64 -25.92
N ALA A 21 -10.64 -5.50 -26.92
CA ALA A 21 -10.76 -6.93 -26.69
C ALA A 21 -9.40 -7.40 -26.16
N ASN A 22 -9.36 -7.70 -24.86
CA ASN A 22 -8.21 -8.31 -24.21
C ASN A 22 -7.91 -9.63 -24.99
N PRO A 23 -6.70 -9.84 -25.55
CA PRO A 23 -6.41 -10.94 -26.49
C PRO A 23 -6.55 -12.34 -25.89
N LEU A 24 -6.91 -12.46 -24.60
CA LEU A 24 -7.13 -13.71 -23.89
C LEU A 24 -8.62 -14.02 -23.64
N GLY A 25 -9.56 -13.15 -24.05
CA GLY A 25 -11.00 -13.41 -23.91
C GLY A 25 -11.49 -13.59 -22.46
N VAL A 26 -10.66 -13.22 -21.47
CA VAL A 26 -11.06 -13.18 -20.07
C VAL A 26 -11.91 -11.92 -19.92
N GLN A 27 -13.19 -12.13 -19.63
CA GLN A 27 -14.04 -11.05 -19.12
C GLN A 27 -13.41 -10.65 -17.79
N ASP A 28 -12.82 -9.46 -17.74
CA ASP A 28 -12.56 -8.78 -16.48
C ASP A 28 -13.93 -8.64 -15.80
N GLU A 29 -14.28 -9.62 -14.96
CA GLU A 29 -15.24 -9.39 -13.90
C GLU A 29 -14.67 -8.20 -13.16
N LYS A 30 -15.27 -7.02 -13.38
CA LYS A 30 -15.01 -5.86 -12.54
C LYS A 30 -15.49 -6.26 -11.16
N GLU A 31 -14.61 -6.85 -10.37
CA GLU A 31 -14.79 -6.92 -8.93
C GLU A 31 -14.90 -5.47 -8.47
N GLU A 32 -16.13 -5.00 -8.32
CA GLU A 32 -16.42 -3.73 -7.68
C GLU A 32 -16.04 -3.91 -6.21
N PHE A 33 -14.77 -3.60 -5.93
CA PHE A 33 -14.24 -3.51 -4.59
C PHE A 33 -14.90 -2.33 -3.86
N ASN A 34 -16.10 -2.57 -3.34
CA ASN A 34 -16.78 -1.64 -2.45
C ASN A 34 -16.21 -1.77 -1.04
N PHE A 35 -14.93 -1.42 -0.89
CA PHE A 35 -14.28 -1.42 0.41
C PHE A 35 -14.83 -0.27 1.24
N LYS A 36 -15.37 -0.59 2.41
CA LYS A 36 -15.56 0.39 3.46
C LYS A 36 -14.21 0.62 4.13
N TRP A 37 -13.72 1.84 4.07
CA TRP A 37 -12.45 2.20 4.69
C TRP A 37 -12.68 2.69 6.12
N LYS A 38 -11.78 2.29 7.01
CA LYS A 38 -11.67 2.77 8.39
C LYS A 38 -10.36 3.54 8.53
N LEU A 39 -10.36 4.57 9.36
CA LEU A 39 -9.16 5.32 9.72
C LEU A 39 -8.63 4.78 11.06
N TRP A 40 -7.34 4.44 11.11
CA TRP A 40 -6.60 4.20 12.34
C TRP A 40 -5.80 5.44 12.70
N GLU A 41 -5.88 5.87 13.95
CA GLU A 41 -5.06 6.94 14.51
C GLU A 41 -4.26 6.36 15.68
N ASP A 42 -2.94 6.33 15.52
CA ASP A 42 -2.04 5.75 16.50
C ASP A 42 -1.43 6.84 17.40
N PRO A 43 -1.34 6.63 18.73
CA PRO A 43 -0.74 7.58 19.65
C PRO A 43 0.74 7.88 19.37
N ALA A 44 1.46 7.03 18.64
CA ALA A 44 2.82 7.30 18.18
C ALA A 44 2.87 8.40 17.09
N GLY A 45 1.73 8.92 16.65
CA GLY A 45 1.65 10.10 15.78
C GLY A 45 1.52 9.77 14.28
N PHE A 46 1.13 8.54 13.94
CA PHE A 46 0.82 8.15 12.57
C PHE A 46 -0.65 7.74 12.42
N SER A 47 -1.16 7.83 11.21
CA SER A 47 -2.50 7.36 10.86
C SER A 47 -2.50 6.72 9.49
N PHE A 48 -3.39 5.76 9.29
CA PHE A 48 -3.54 5.08 8.02
C PHE A 48 -4.98 4.59 7.82
N GLU A 49 -5.38 4.47 6.56
CA GLU A 49 -6.67 3.91 6.19
C GLU A 49 -6.53 2.42 5.89
N TYR A 50 -7.50 1.62 6.36
CA TYR A 50 -7.53 0.18 6.14
C TYR A 50 -8.95 -0.29 5.79
N PRO A 51 -9.10 -1.37 5.02
CA PRO A 51 -10.41 -1.96 4.74
C PRO A 51 -11.07 -2.51 6.01
N ASP A 52 -12.40 -2.39 6.11
CA ASP A 52 -13.21 -2.84 7.25
C ASP A 52 -13.02 -4.33 7.59
N GLU A 53 -12.63 -5.12 6.60
CA GLU A 53 -12.39 -6.57 6.66
C GLU A 53 -11.07 -6.94 7.35
N ILE A 54 -10.22 -5.95 7.64
CA ILE A 54 -8.97 -6.13 8.38
C ILE A 54 -9.24 -6.03 9.88
N GLU A 55 -8.75 -7.02 10.61
CA GLU A 55 -8.70 -7.03 12.08
C GLU A 55 -7.34 -6.48 12.54
N ILE A 56 -7.38 -5.49 13.43
CA ILE A 56 -6.19 -4.88 14.03
C ILE A 56 -6.07 -5.38 15.47
N ASP A 57 -4.94 -6.01 15.78
CA ASP A 57 -4.49 -6.30 17.15
C ASP A 57 -3.46 -5.24 17.55
N ILE A 58 -3.63 -4.63 18.72
CA ILE A 58 -2.81 -3.49 19.20
C ILE A 58 -1.71 -3.88 20.19
N HIS A 59 -1.55 -5.19 20.48
CA HIS A 59 -0.55 -5.73 21.41
C HIS A 59 -0.32 -4.85 22.65
N ALA A 60 -1.39 -4.50 23.36
CA ALA A 60 -1.33 -3.54 24.48
C ALA A 60 -0.49 -4.01 25.68
N GLU A 61 -0.06 -5.28 25.67
CA GLU A 61 0.88 -5.86 26.62
C GLU A 61 2.35 -5.49 26.35
N ASP A 62 2.63 -4.92 25.18
CA ASP A 62 3.96 -4.48 24.81
C ASP A 62 4.29 -3.11 25.45
N GLU A 63 5.21 -3.12 26.41
CA GLU A 63 5.70 -1.91 27.08
C GLU A 63 7.01 -1.36 26.46
N SER A 64 7.54 -2.04 25.43
CA SER A 64 8.87 -1.75 24.87
C SER A 64 8.83 -0.88 23.62
N ASN A 65 7.73 -0.94 22.87
CA ASN A 65 7.53 -0.22 21.62
C ASN A 65 6.49 0.88 21.82
N TYR A 66 6.63 1.98 21.09
CA TYR A 66 5.63 3.06 21.08
C TYR A 66 4.32 2.63 20.42
N SER A 67 4.40 1.69 19.47
CA SER A 67 3.24 1.05 18.84
C SER A 67 3.65 -0.32 18.33
N PHE A 68 2.80 -1.31 18.54
CA PHE A 68 2.91 -2.63 17.93
C PHE A 68 1.51 -3.08 17.49
N LEU A 69 1.27 -3.04 16.18
CA LEU A 69 0.01 -3.44 15.58
C LEU A 69 0.21 -4.67 14.70
N THR A 70 -0.70 -5.65 14.76
CA THR A 70 -0.80 -6.74 13.78
C THR A 70 -2.12 -6.62 13.05
N LEU A 71 -2.04 -6.48 11.73
CA LEU A 71 -3.19 -6.44 10.83
C LEU A 71 -3.35 -7.81 10.15
N THR A 72 -4.55 -8.37 10.24
CA THR A 72 -4.89 -9.67 9.61
C THR A 72 -6.17 -9.57 8.80
N ALA A 73 -6.26 -10.34 7.72
CA ALA A 73 -7.45 -10.44 6.88
C ALA A 73 -8.04 -11.85 7.01
N LYS A 74 -9.37 -11.97 7.18
CA LYS A 74 -10.03 -13.28 7.34
C LYS A 74 -9.87 -14.19 6.12
N GLU A 75 -9.91 -13.60 4.92
CA GLU A 75 -9.94 -14.34 3.65
C GLU A 75 -8.56 -14.45 2.97
N ARG A 76 -7.54 -13.72 3.45
CA ARG A 76 -6.19 -13.74 2.87
C ARG A 76 -5.16 -14.23 3.88
N LYS A 77 -4.36 -15.22 3.48
CA LYS A 77 -3.23 -15.70 4.28
C LYS A 77 -2.13 -14.65 4.26
N GLY A 78 -1.80 -14.14 5.43
CA GLY A 78 -0.75 -13.14 5.64
C GLY A 78 -1.09 -12.27 6.83
N LYS A 79 -0.07 -11.60 7.35
CA LYS A 79 -0.23 -10.57 8.37
C LYS A 79 0.71 -9.41 8.06
N LEU A 80 0.32 -8.21 8.45
CA LEU A 80 1.16 -7.03 8.40
C LEU A 80 1.40 -6.58 9.83
N ASP A 81 2.66 -6.59 10.26
CA ASP A 81 3.05 -6.07 11.55
C ASP A 81 3.60 -4.64 11.38
N ILE A 82 3.12 -3.70 12.19
CA ILE A 82 3.59 -2.32 12.28
C ILE A 82 4.21 -2.16 13.66
N ILE A 83 5.51 -1.91 13.72
CA ILE A 83 6.26 -1.74 14.97
C ILE A 83 6.95 -0.38 14.92
N CYS A 84 6.78 0.40 15.98
CA CYS A 84 7.42 1.70 16.15
C CYS A 84 8.20 1.71 17.45
N ASN A 85 9.52 1.88 17.36
CA ASN A 85 10.42 1.97 18.50
C ASN A 85 11.63 2.85 18.20
N ASP A 86 12.41 3.12 19.24
CA ASP A 86 13.72 3.72 19.07
C ASP A 86 14.69 2.71 18.44
N SER A 87 15.25 3.07 17.29
CA SER A 87 16.28 2.27 16.63
C SER A 87 17.61 2.41 17.38
N GLN A 88 18.27 1.28 17.60
CA GLN A 88 19.68 1.24 18.03
C GLN A 88 20.65 1.35 16.85
N TYR A 89 20.16 1.20 15.62
CA TYR A 89 20.92 1.23 14.38
C TYR A 89 20.93 2.62 13.77
N ALA A 90 22.03 2.99 13.13
CA ALA A 90 22.16 4.28 12.45
C ALA A 90 21.35 4.35 11.16
N ASP A 91 21.25 3.23 10.44
CA ASP A 91 20.55 3.12 9.16
C ASP A 91 20.04 1.68 8.90
N ILE A 92 19.26 1.52 7.82
CA ILE A 92 18.69 0.21 7.48
C ILE A 92 19.78 -0.80 7.12
N ASP A 93 20.89 -0.38 6.49
CA ASP A 93 21.96 -1.27 6.04
C ASP A 93 22.72 -1.88 7.21
N GLU A 94 22.83 -1.16 8.34
CA GLU A 94 23.32 -1.71 9.60
C GLU A 94 22.37 -2.77 10.17
N TRP A 95 21.06 -2.48 10.19
CA TRP A 95 20.05 -3.43 10.64
C TRP A 95 20.03 -4.72 9.77
N LEU A 96 20.17 -4.59 8.45
CA LEU A 96 20.19 -5.73 7.51
C LEU A 96 21.39 -6.68 7.72
N LYS A 97 22.51 -6.18 8.25
CA LYS A 97 23.71 -7.01 8.50
C LYS A 97 23.52 -7.94 9.69
N GLU A 98 22.79 -7.49 10.71
CA GLU A 98 22.52 -8.27 11.91
C GLU A 98 21.43 -9.31 11.66
N ASP A 99 20.41 -8.98 10.86
CA ASP A 99 19.30 -9.89 10.60
C ASP A 99 19.62 -10.96 9.55
N SER A 100 19.70 -12.22 9.99
CA SER A 100 19.99 -13.38 9.14
C SER A 100 19.02 -13.61 7.97
N LEU A 101 17.77 -13.15 8.07
CA LEU A 101 16.74 -13.31 7.04
C LEU A 101 16.86 -12.25 5.94
N VAL A 102 17.51 -11.12 6.23
CA VAL A 102 17.56 -9.95 5.36
C VAL A 102 18.95 -9.70 4.77
N LYS A 103 19.95 -10.53 5.08
CA LYS A 103 21.35 -10.38 4.63
C LYS A 103 21.55 -10.28 3.11
N GLN A 104 20.55 -10.67 2.31
CA GLN A 104 20.59 -10.58 0.85
C GLN A 104 19.71 -9.45 0.28
N GLY A 105 18.99 -8.73 1.13
CA GLY A 105 18.19 -7.57 0.74
C GLY A 105 19.07 -6.32 0.61
N SER A 106 18.69 -5.44 -0.30
CA SER A 106 19.27 -4.09 -0.40
C SER A 106 18.17 -3.07 -0.14
N GLY A 107 18.44 -2.10 0.74
CA GLY A 107 17.55 -0.97 0.99
C GLY A 107 17.37 -0.12 -0.25
N LEU A 108 16.13 0.02 -0.73
CA LEU A 108 15.77 0.94 -1.79
C LEU A 108 15.12 2.18 -1.17
N GLU A 109 15.60 3.37 -1.54
CA GLU A 109 14.99 4.62 -1.09
C GLU A 109 13.51 4.68 -1.49
N THR A 110 12.68 5.09 -0.55
CA THR A 110 11.24 5.26 -0.73
C THR A 110 10.76 6.43 0.12
N LYS A 111 9.48 6.77 -0.03
CA LYS A 111 8.80 7.68 0.89
C LYS A 111 7.64 6.95 1.52
N VAL A 112 7.52 7.08 2.83
CA VAL A 112 6.33 6.66 3.58
C VAL A 112 5.61 7.95 3.96
N ALA A 113 4.44 8.16 3.37
CA ALA A 113 3.77 9.46 3.36
C ALA A 113 4.72 10.57 2.85
N SER A 114 5.13 11.48 3.73
CA SER A 114 6.03 12.60 3.42
C SER A 114 7.44 12.41 3.98
N VAL A 115 7.70 11.28 4.65
CA VAL A 115 8.96 10.99 5.33
C VAL A 115 9.82 10.08 4.45
N SER A 116 11.11 10.41 4.34
CA SER A 116 12.07 9.54 3.66
C SER A 116 12.21 8.23 4.42
N GLY A 117 12.16 7.11 3.71
CA GLY A 117 12.35 5.78 4.27
C GLY A 117 13.10 4.89 3.30
N GLN A 118 13.34 3.65 3.71
CA GLN A 118 13.91 2.62 2.85
C GLN A 118 13.00 1.40 2.87
N ARG A 119 12.77 0.80 1.71
CA ARG A 119 12.05 -0.47 1.56
C ARG A 119 13.03 -1.57 1.23
N VAL A 120 12.83 -2.73 1.82
CA VAL A 120 13.63 -3.93 1.53
C VAL A 120 12.67 -5.02 1.09
N ALA A 121 12.95 -5.61 -0.06
CA ALA A 121 12.25 -6.80 -0.51
C ALA A 121 13.08 -8.02 -0.12
N LEU A 122 12.50 -8.92 0.67
CA LEU A 122 13.09 -10.23 0.93
C LEU A 122 12.84 -11.08 -0.33
N GLY A 123 13.92 -11.46 -1.02
CA GLY A 123 13.81 -12.45 -2.09
C GLY A 123 13.30 -13.78 -1.53
N ASN A 124 12.62 -14.58 -2.35
CA ASN A 124 12.37 -15.97 -1.99
C ASN A 124 13.73 -16.67 -1.86
N ALA A 125 14.10 -17.05 -0.64
CA ALA A 125 15.21 -17.97 -0.39
C ALA A 125 14.87 -19.38 -0.88
#